data_AF-A0A8H3H7L6-F1
#
_entry.id   AF-A0A8H3H7L6-F1
#
_cell.length_a   1.000
_cell.length_b   1.000
_cell.length_c   1.000
_cell.angle_alpha   90.00
_cell.angle_beta   90.00
_cell.angle_gamma   90.00
#
_symmetry.space_group_name_H-M   'P 1'
#
loop_
_entity.id
_entity.type
_entity.pdbx_description
1 polymer ?
#
loop_
_entity_poly.entity_id
_entity_poly.type
_entity_poly.pdbx_seq_one_letter_code
_entity_poly.pdbx_strand_id
1 'polypeptide(L)'
;MANHSALFNTNDVRDWTKPQLQHSKDFTTAYPATNFPLGINCVDYDKSKNIRIKSYVDTVKFQEKDDTFTMKCHLDAWGDSIMYSTGCTWLAHFNDRAFQSGIADVKPTQEYTTVNVKFNHEYASPPKVVCWLRAFDLDKDGDWRIDVTPVDVGTKGCTLKFRQWGTTKSYWIQASWIAYPADRSDIDSGSFDTQEQRDWQKPQHEHQKKVTFSKKFTRPPVVYFAISRIDETNKGNMRAKSYVKDVTAQGMTVHLDSWHDTVMYTTVGQWIAFQKY
;
A
#
# COMPACT_ATOMS: atom_id res chain seq x y z
N MET A 1 6.99 12.06 -7.68
CA MET A 1 6.22 12.58 -6.53
C MET A 1 4.75 12.28 -6.81
N ALA A 2 3.95 11.94 -5.79
CA ALA A 2 2.53 11.67 -5.99
C ALA A 2 1.82 12.88 -6.62
N ASN A 3 0.82 12.65 -7.49
CA ASN A 3 0.03 13.73 -8.10
C ASN A 3 -1.24 14.06 -7.29
N HIS A 4 -1.22 13.78 -5.98
CA HIS A 4 -2.31 14.00 -5.04
C HIS A 4 -1.81 14.37 -3.63
N SER A 5 -2.69 14.93 -2.80
CA SER A 5 -2.43 15.26 -1.39
C SER A 5 -2.73 14.12 -0.41
N ALA A 6 -3.30 13.00 -0.89
CA ALA A 6 -3.61 11.81 -0.09
C ALA A 6 -2.37 10.97 0.25
N LEU A 7 -1.34 11.58 0.82
CA LEU A 7 -0.04 11.00 1.14
C LEU A 7 0.42 11.52 2.50
N PHE A 8 1.02 10.64 3.30
CA PHE A 8 1.73 11.01 4.52
C PHE A 8 3.08 10.30 4.54
N ASN A 9 4.15 11.02 4.89
CA ASN A 9 5.43 10.43 5.27
C ASN A 9 5.86 10.94 6.65
N THR A 10 6.45 10.08 7.48
CA THR A 10 6.91 10.46 8.82
C THR A 10 7.92 11.60 8.81
N ASN A 11 8.68 11.76 7.72
CA ASN A 11 9.63 12.86 7.55
C ASN A 11 8.93 14.22 7.40
N ASP A 12 7.62 14.25 7.14
CA ASP A 12 6.83 15.48 7.09
C ASP A 12 6.63 16.11 8.47
N VAL A 13 6.82 15.33 9.56
CA VAL A 13 6.53 15.75 10.94
C VAL A 13 7.73 15.56 11.88
N ARG A 14 8.82 14.93 11.42
CA ARG A 14 10.05 14.81 12.19
C ARG A 14 11.29 14.64 11.31
N ASP A 15 12.45 14.86 11.92
CA ASP A 15 13.75 14.55 11.33
C ASP A 15 13.95 13.03 11.20
N TRP A 16 14.42 12.59 10.03
CA TRP A 16 14.73 11.19 9.72
C TRP A 16 15.76 10.59 10.69
N THR A 17 16.73 11.40 11.16
CA THR A 17 17.81 10.98 12.08
C THR A 17 17.35 10.75 13.52
N LYS A 18 16.09 11.06 13.84
CA LYS A 18 15.51 10.90 15.18
C LYS A 18 14.31 9.94 15.12
N PRO A 19 14.54 8.62 14.97
CA PRO A 19 13.47 7.63 14.98
C PRO A 19 12.56 7.78 16.20
N GLN A 20 11.26 7.66 15.95
CA GLN A 20 10.22 7.59 16.97
C GLN A 20 9.28 6.44 16.63
N LEU A 21 8.48 6.01 17.60
CA LEU A 21 7.52 4.95 17.37
C LEU A 21 6.22 5.50 16.80
N GLN A 22 5.75 6.67 17.22
CA GLN A 22 4.41 7.15 16.88
C GLN A 22 4.46 8.44 16.07
N HIS A 23 3.65 8.52 15.02
CA HIS A 23 3.52 9.70 14.18
C HIS A 23 2.08 9.87 13.75
N SER A 24 1.63 11.11 13.78
CA SER A 24 0.38 11.47 13.15
C SER A 24 0.47 12.84 12.48
N LYS A 25 -0.38 13.03 11.49
CA LYS A 25 -0.61 14.32 10.85
C LYS A 25 -2.08 14.45 10.52
N ASP A 26 -2.58 15.67 10.69
CA ASP A 26 -3.96 16.01 10.37
C ASP A 26 -4.07 16.37 8.89
N PHE A 27 -5.13 15.89 8.24
CA PHE A 27 -5.43 16.12 6.84
C PHE A 27 -6.89 16.52 6.66
N THR A 28 -7.15 17.42 5.72
CA THR A 28 -8.54 17.73 5.32
C THR A 28 -9.10 16.62 4.44
N THR A 29 -10.34 16.22 4.71
CA THR A 29 -11.09 15.24 3.93
C THR A 29 -12.55 15.67 3.83
N ALA A 30 -13.22 15.26 2.76
CA ALA A 30 -14.65 15.52 2.57
C ALA A 30 -15.54 14.47 3.26
N TYR A 31 -14.95 13.50 3.99
CA TYR A 31 -15.64 12.28 4.40
C TYR A 31 -15.53 11.99 5.90
N PRO A 32 -16.64 11.68 6.59
CA PRO A 32 -16.67 11.33 8.02
C PRO A 32 -16.31 9.85 8.29
N ALA A 33 -15.24 9.33 7.69
CA ALA A 33 -14.93 7.90 7.73
C ALA A 33 -13.54 7.65 8.33
N THR A 34 -13.34 6.62 9.15
CA THR A 34 -12.00 6.22 9.64
C THR A 34 -11.44 5.02 8.90
N ASN A 35 -12.28 4.30 8.16
CA ASN A 35 -11.95 3.07 7.45
C ASN A 35 -11.44 3.32 6.03
N PHE A 36 -10.61 4.36 5.82
CA PHE A 36 -9.97 4.56 4.53
C PHE A 36 -9.14 3.33 4.15
N PRO A 37 -9.10 2.88 2.88
CA PRO A 37 -8.13 1.90 2.46
C PRO A 37 -6.76 2.59 2.32
N LEU A 38 -5.92 2.38 3.33
CA LEU A 38 -4.53 2.84 3.37
C LEU A 38 -3.58 1.76 2.83
N GLY A 39 -2.53 2.20 2.16
CA GLY A 39 -1.43 1.37 1.72
C GLY A 39 -0.08 1.99 2.06
N ILE A 40 0.82 1.20 2.63
CA ILE A 40 2.21 1.58 2.85
C ILE A 40 2.89 1.71 1.50
N ASN A 41 3.55 2.84 1.26
CA ASN A 41 4.27 3.12 0.02
C ASN A 41 5.75 3.44 0.25
N CYS A 42 6.20 3.48 1.51
CA CYS A 42 7.60 3.64 1.85
C CYS A 42 7.88 3.04 3.22
N VAL A 43 9.00 2.35 3.36
CA VAL A 43 9.55 1.85 4.63
C VAL A 43 11.06 2.04 4.66
N ASP A 44 11.59 2.40 5.83
CA ASP A 44 13.02 2.49 6.14
C ASP A 44 13.21 2.15 7.62
N TYR A 45 13.65 0.92 7.90
CA TYR A 45 13.75 0.36 9.24
C TYR A 45 15.12 -0.26 9.51
N ASP A 46 15.60 -0.12 10.74
CA ASP A 46 16.82 -0.77 11.19
C ASP A 46 16.68 -2.29 11.25
N LYS A 47 17.67 -3.00 10.71
CA LYS A 47 17.69 -4.47 10.70
C LYS A 47 17.90 -5.12 12.06
N SER A 48 18.46 -4.40 13.04
CA SER A 48 18.80 -4.98 14.35
C SER A 48 17.59 -5.22 15.25
N LYS A 49 16.40 -4.81 14.80
CA LYS A 49 15.12 -4.83 15.53
C LYS A 49 14.02 -5.38 14.63
N ASN A 50 12.96 -5.88 15.24
CA ASN A 50 11.80 -6.35 14.47
C ASN A 50 11.20 -5.18 13.69
N ILE A 51 10.66 -5.49 12.52
CA ILE A 51 10.05 -4.51 11.62
C ILE A 51 8.56 -4.45 11.92
N ARG A 52 8.12 -3.35 12.51
CA ARG A 52 6.72 -3.18 12.95
C ARG A 52 6.16 -1.86 12.48
N ILE A 53 5.04 -1.94 11.78
CA ILE A 53 4.41 -0.79 11.14
C ILE A 53 2.91 -0.98 11.11
N LYS A 54 2.17 0.11 11.35
CA LYS A 54 0.73 0.19 11.15
C LYS A 54 0.37 1.56 10.61
N SER A 55 -0.29 1.58 9.46
CA SER A 55 -0.96 2.76 8.92
C SER A 55 -2.46 2.73 9.25
N TYR A 56 -3.00 3.82 9.79
CA TYR A 56 -4.42 3.90 10.14
C TYR A 56 -4.92 5.34 10.28
N VAL A 57 -6.23 5.50 10.25
CA VAL A 57 -6.92 6.75 10.63
C VAL A 57 -7.77 6.42 11.84
N ASP A 58 -7.62 7.17 12.93
CA ASP A 58 -8.33 6.90 14.19
C ASP A 58 -9.47 7.88 14.46
N THR A 59 -9.35 9.10 13.94
CA THR A 59 -10.21 10.23 14.27
C THR A 59 -10.58 10.98 13.00
N VAL A 60 -11.86 11.28 12.85
CA VAL A 60 -12.37 12.24 11.87
C VAL A 60 -13.32 13.21 12.56
N LYS A 61 -13.03 14.52 12.46
CA LYS A 61 -13.78 15.59 13.12
C LYS A 61 -14.33 16.55 12.10
N PHE A 62 -15.61 16.89 12.22
CA PHE A 62 -16.23 17.91 11.39
C PHE A 62 -15.64 19.30 11.67
N GLN A 63 -15.50 20.10 10.62
CA GLN A 63 -15.00 21.47 10.64
C GLN A 63 -16.06 22.38 10.04
N GLU A 64 -16.80 23.09 10.90
CA GLU A 64 -17.92 23.95 10.51
C GLU A 64 -17.51 25.05 9.52
N LYS A 65 -16.30 25.60 9.70
CA LYS A 65 -15.82 26.76 8.94
C LYS A 65 -15.80 26.53 7.43
N ASP A 66 -15.41 25.32 7.02
CA ASP A 66 -15.17 24.98 5.61
C ASP A 66 -16.10 23.86 5.11
N ASP A 67 -17.05 23.40 5.95
CA ASP A 67 -17.90 22.22 5.71
C ASP A 67 -17.08 20.99 5.28
N THR A 68 -15.99 20.75 6.01
CA THR A 68 -15.07 19.62 5.76
C THR A 68 -14.86 18.80 7.03
N PHE A 69 -14.02 17.77 6.93
CA PHE A 69 -13.56 17.02 8.07
C PHE A 69 -12.04 17.07 8.16
N THR A 70 -11.52 17.03 9.38
CA THR A 70 -10.11 16.75 9.65
C THR A 70 -9.98 15.29 10.03
N MET A 71 -9.20 14.52 9.27
CA MET A 71 -8.79 13.18 9.65
C MET A 71 -7.37 13.19 10.20
N LYS A 72 -7.11 12.38 11.23
CA LYS A 72 -5.76 12.15 11.75
C LYS A 72 -5.23 10.83 11.18
N CYS A 73 -4.21 10.91 10.34
CA CYS A 73 -3.55 9.74 9.76
C CYS A 73 -2.30 9.40 10.57
N HIS A 74 -2.12 8.12 10.87
CA HIS A 74 -1.05 7.56 11.68
C HIS A 74 -0.10 6.67 10.89
N LEU A 75 1.18 6.72 11.25
CA LEU A 75 2.24 5.84 10.81
C LEU A 75 3.06 5.43 12.03
N ASP A 76 2.64 4.35 12.67
CA ASP A 76 3.17 3.95 13.97
C ASP A 76 3.92 2.62 13.89
N ALA A 77 5.06 2.58 14.56
CA ALA A 77 5.79 1.40 14.97
C ALA A 77 5.55 1.13 16.47
N TRP A 78 6.02 -0.02 16.96
CA TRP A 78 5.94 -0.36 18.39
C TRP A 78 7.06 -1.30 18.82
N GLY A 79 7.15 -1.52 20.14
CA GLY A 79 8.17 -2.37 20.73
C GLY A 79 9.56 -1.76 20.57
N ASP A 80 10.50 -2.56 20.10
CA ASP A 80 11.91 -2.19 19.93
C ASP A 80 12.26 -1.70 18.51
N SER A 81 11.27 -1.54 17.62
CA SER A 81 11.50 -1.13 16.24
C SER A 81 12.18 0.24 16.14
N ILE A 82 13.13 0.35 15.23
CA ILE A 82 13.76 1.63 14.87
C ILE A 82 13.28 1.99 13.46
N MET A 83 12.25 2.83 13.38
CA MET A 83 11.67 3.33 12.13
C MET A 83 12.34 4.64 11.73
N TYR A 84 13.19 4.64 10.71
CA TYR A 84 13.82 5.86 10.21
C TYR A 84 12.84 6.68 9.36
N SER A 85 12.09 6.04 8.48
CA SER A 85 11.03 6.65 7.69
C SER A 85 9.93 5.65 7.36
N THR A 86 8.72 6.15 7.15
CA THR A 86 7.62 5.39 6.56
C THR A 86 6.70 6.34 5.82
N GLY A 87 6.04 5.85 4.77
CA GLY A 87 4.96 6.55 4.09
C GLY A 87 3.75 5.69 3.81
N CYS A 88 2.59 6.34 3.66
CA CYS A 88 1.38 5.72 3.17
C CYS A 88 0.60 6.64 2.22
N THR A 89 -0.20 6.03 1.35
CA THR A 89 -1.24 6.67 0.54
C THR A 89 -2.61 6.07 0.87
N TRP A 90 -3.69 6.76 0.53
CA TRP A 90 -5.05 6.26 0.75
C TRP A 90 -6.01 6.67 -0.35
N LEU A 91 -6.97 5.80 -0.66
CA LEU A 91 -8.02 6.12 -1.64
C LEU A 91 -9.07 7.04 -0.98
N ALA A 92 -9.13 8.30 -1.39
CA ALA A 92 -10.04 9.29 -0.83
C ALA A 92 -11.38 9.38 -1.58
N HIS A 93 -12.11 8.27 -1.75
CA HIS A 93 -13.33 8.21 -2.57
C HIS A 93 -14.48 7.41 -1.92
N PHE A 94 -15.23 8.02 -0.99
CA PHE A 94 -16.32 7.34 -0.24
C PHE A 94 -17.72 7.59 -0.80
N ASN A 95 -17.91 8.57 -1.69
CA ASN A 95 -19.23 8.83 -2.29
C ASN A 95 -19.53 7.98 -3.53
N ASP A 96 -18.55 7.22 -4.02
CA ASP A 96 -18.74 6.34 -5.15
C ASP A 96 -19.12 4.94 -4.66
N ARG A 97 -20.42 4.65 -4.70
CA ARG A 97 -20.99 3.38 -4.21
C ARG A 97 -20.50 2.15 -4.99
N ALA A 98 -19.89 2.34 -6.16
CA ALA A 98 -19.31 1.23 -6.91
C ALA A 98 -18.04 0.68 -6.25
N PHE A 99 -17.36 1.48 -5.42
CA PHE A 99 -16.23 1.02 -4.65
C PHE A 99 -16.70 0.27 -3.41
N GLN A 100 -16.05 -0.86 -3.16
CA GLN A 100 -16.12 -1.55 -1.89
C GLN A 100 -14.70 -1.74 -1.39
N SER A 101 -14.48 -1.55 -0.09
CA SER A 101 -13.17 -1.72 0.50
C SER A 101 -13.28 -2.21 1.92
N GLY A 102 -12.16 -2.71 2.44
CA GLY A 102 -12.08 -3.18 3.80
C GLY A 102 -10.66 -3.55 4.17
N ILE A 103 -10.53 -4.20 5.31
CA ILE A 103 -9.26 -4.61 5.88
C ILE A 103 -9.35 -6.11 6.19
N ALA A 104 -8.26 -6.83 5.95
CA ALA A 104 -8.09 -8.21 6.41
C ALA A 104 -6.70 -8.35 7.03
N ASP A 105 -6.59 -9.20 8.04
CA ASP A 105 -5.31 -9.53 8.65
C ASP A 105 -5.19 -11.01 9.00
N VAL A 106 -3.95 -11.41 9.19
CA VAL A 106 -3.55 -12.77 9.50
C VAL A 106 -2.42 -12.76 10.53
N LYS A 107 -2.31 -13.86 11.29
CA LYS A 107 -1.13 -14.22 12.08
C LYS A 107 -0.57 -15.52 11.51
N PRO A 108 0.27 -15.46 10.47
CA PRO A 108 0.61 -16.65 9.68
C PRO A 108 1.42 -17.67 10.50
N THR A 109 0.99 -18.93 10.50
CA THR A 109 1.75 -20.06 11.08
C THR A 109 2.35 -20.99 10.02
N GLN A 110 2.09 -20.70 8.74
CA GLN A 110 2.52 -21.47 7.58
C GLN A 110 2.78 -20.52 6.40
N GLU A 111 3.24 -21.04 5.25
CA GLU A 111 3.58 -20.22 4.09
C GLU A 111 2.37 -19.43 3.57
N TYR A 112 1.19 -20.05 3.48
CA TYR A 112 -0.02 -19.40 2.95
C TYR A 112 -1.13 -19.34 4.00
N THR A 113 -1.72 -18.16 4.18
CA THR A 113 -2.94 -17.97 4.98
C THR A 113 -3.96 -17.19 4.15
N THR A 114 -5.23 -17.60 4.16
CA THR A 114 -6.27 -16.97 3.36
C THR A 114 -7.36 -16.35 4.22
N VAL A 115 -7.96 -15.28 3.72
CA VAL A 115 -9.15 -14.64 4.31
C VAL A 115 -10.21 -14.47 3.23
N ASN A 116 -11.39 -15.04 3.45
CA ASN A 116 -12.53 -14.84 2.55
C ASN A 116 -13.14 -13.46 2.79
N VAL A 117 -13.21 -12.64 1.75
CA VAL A 117 -13.84 -11.33 1.75
C VAL A 117 -15.21 -11.45 1.08
N LYS A 118 -16.25 -11.01 1.78
CA LYS A 118 -17.59 -10.85 1.22
C LYS A 118 -17.80 -9.38 0.85
N PHE A 119 -18.24 -9.12 -0.37
CA PHE A 119 -18.67 -7.78 -0.77
C PHE A 119 -20.03 -7.46 -0.12
N ASN A 120 -20.18 -6.23 0.36
CA ASN A 120 -21.43 -5.70 0.93
C ASN A 120 -22.59 -5.78 -0.06
N HIS A 121 -22.31 -5.61 -1.35
CA HIS A 121 -23.25 -5.85 -2.44
C HIS A 121 -22.59 -6.62 -3.58
N GLU A 122 -23.38 -7.41 -4.28
CA GLU A 122 -22.92 -8.18 -5.44
C GLU A 122 -22.65 -7.26 -6.63
N TYR A 123 -21.54 -7.51 -7.35
CA TYR A 123 -21.25 -6.88 -8.63
C TYR A 123 -21.93 -7.61 -9.79
N ALA A 124 -22.27 -6.90 -10.88
CA ALA A 124 -22.85 -7.50 -12.07
C ALA A 124 -21.91 -8.52 -12.77
N SER A 125 -20.61 -8.34 -12.61
CA SER A 125 -19.54 -9.23 -13.08
C SER A 125 -18.36 -9.17 -12.10
N PRO A 126 -17.41 -10.13 -12.12
CA PRO A 126 -16.26 -10.09 -11.22
C PRO A 126 -15.54 -8.73 -11.27
N PRO A 127 -15.39 -8.02 -10.13
CA PRO A 127 -14.74 -6.71 -10.08
C PRO A 127 -13.22 -6.82 -10.27
N LYS A 128 -12.55 -5.70 -10.50
CA LYS A 128 -11.11 -5.60 -10.26
C LYS A 128 -10.87 -5.44 -8.75
N VAL A 129 -9.88 -6.14 -8.21
CA VAL A 129 -9.51 -6.07 -6.77
C VAL A 129 -8.02 -5.71 -6.65
N VAL A 130 -7.72 -4.71 -5.82
CA VAL A 130 -6.37 -4.27 -5.47
C VAL A 130 -6.16 -4.48 -3.97
N CYS A 131 -4.95 -4.87 -3.57
CA CYS A 131 -4.54 -5.08 -2.18
C CYS A 131 -3.27 -4.30 -1.88
N TRP A 132 -3.26 -3.61 -0.73
CA TRP A 132 -2.10 -2.88 -0.24
C TRP A 132 -1.75 -3.34 1.17
N LEU A 133 -0.47 -3.63 1.42
CA LEU A 133 0.02 -3.85 2.78
C LEU A 133 -0.24 -2.58 3.60
N ARG A 134 -0.82 -2.77 4.78
CA ARG A 134 -1.26 -1.69 5.67
C ARG A 134 -0.56 -1.75 7.02
N ALA A 135 -0.26 -2.96 7.49
CA ALA A 135 0.50 -3.20 8.71
C ALA A 135 1.24 -4.54 8.62
N PHE A 136 2.36 -4.65 9.30
CA PHE A 136 3.06 -5.93 9.50
C PHE A 136 3.96 -5.89 10.73
N ASP A 137 4.20 -7.06 11.31
CA ASP A 137 5.14 -7.33 12.40
C ASP A 137 6.03 -8.51 12.00
N LEU A 138 7.28 -8.22 11.67
CA LEU A 138 8.25 -9.19 11.14
C LEU A 138 9.43 -9.32 12.09
N ASP A 139 9.83 -10.57 12.34
CA ASP A 139 11.01 -10.87 13.13
C ASP A 139 12.30 -10.41 12.44
N LYS A 140 13.28 -9.96 13.22
CA LYS A 140 14.59 -9.53 12.72
C LYS A 140 15.50 -10.69 12.31
N ASP A 141 15.32 -11.88 12.87
CA ASP A 141 16.28 -12.99 12.74
C ASP A 141 16.10 -13.77 11.43
N GLY A 142 15.07 -13.46 10.64
CA GLY A 142 14.85 -14.01 9.30
C GLY A 142 14.69 -12.91 8.25
N ASP A 143 14.80 -13.28 6.97
CA ASP A 143 14.52 -12.38 5.85
C ASP A 143 13.07 -11.88 5.90
N TRP A 144 12.78 -10.77 5.24
CA TRP A 144 11.45 -10.17 5.24
C TRP A 144 10.77 -10.41 3.90
N ARG A 145 9.94 -11.44 3.85
CA ARG A 145 9.29 -11.91 2.64
C ARG A 145 7.80 -12.08 2.88
N ILE A 146 7.02 -11.09 2.45
CA ILE A 146 5.57 -11.07 2.62
C ILE A 146 4.88 -10.63 1.34
N ASP A 147 3.70 -11.20 1.07
CA ASP A 147 2.86 -10.89 -0.08
C ASP A 147 1.38 -10.92 0.31
N VAL A 148 0.59 -10.08 -0.34
CA VAL A 148 -0.87 -10.19 -0.32
C VAL A 148 -1.40 -10.05 -1.75
N THR A 149 -2.16 -11.06 -2.19
CA THR A 149 -2.74 -11.09 -3.53
C THR A 149 -4.21 -11.52 -3.44
N PRO A 150 -5.15 -10.83 -4.11
CA PRO A 150 -6.52 -11.32 -4.24
C PRO A 150 -6.56 -12.47 -5.25
N VAL A 151 -7.24 -13.56 -4.89
CA VAL A 151 -7.51 -14.73 -5.72
C VAL A 151 -9.00 -15.07 -5.67
N ASP A 152 -9.45 -15.96 -6.55
CA ASP A 152 -10.84 -16.43 -6.60
C ASP A 152 -11.89 -15.30 -6.59
N VAL A 153 -11.63 -14.26 -7.38
CA VAL A 153 -12.50 -13.08 -7.45
C VAL A 153 -13.80 -13.42 -8.18
N GLY A 154 -14.91 -13.43 -7.44
CA GLY A 154 -16.26 -13.59 -7.96
C GLY A 154 -17.09 -12.33 -7.78
N THR A 155 -18.37 -12.39 -8.16
CA THR A 155 -19.29 -11.24 -8.05
C THR A 155 -19.64 -10.88 -6.60
N LYS A 156 -19.55 -11.84 -5.67
CA LYS A 156 -19.97 -11.73 -4.26
C LYS A 156 -18.82 -11.55 -3.28
N GLY A 157 -17.59 -11.75 -3.73
CA GLY A 157 -16.43 -11.74 -2.85
C GLY A 157 -15.15 -12.18 -3.57
N CYS A 158 -14.08 -12.27 -2.79
CA CYS A 158 -12.80 -12.81 -3.22
C CYS A 158 -12.08 -13.46 -2.03
N THR A 159 -10.98 -14.14 -2.30
CA THR A 159 -10.08 -14.67 -1.27
C THR A 159 -8.81 -13.83 -1.24
N LEU A 160 -8.45 -13.25 -0.10
CA LEU A 160 -7.15 -12.62 0.07
C LEU A 160 -6.14 -13.67 0.50
N LYS A 161 -5.13 -13.91 -0.33
CA LYS A 161 -4.06 -14.86 -0.07
C LYS A 161 -2.83 -14.11 0.43
N PHE A 162 -2.56 -14.26 1.72
CA PHE A 162 -1.33 -13.80 2.35
C PHE A 162 -0.27 -14.89 2.24
N ARG A 163 0.97 -14.49 1.95
CA ARG A 163 2.14 -15.38 1.91
C ARG A 163 3.25 -14.83 2.79
N GLN A 164 3.90 -15.71 3.55
CA GLN A 164 5.27 -15.52 4.05
C GLN A 164 6.14 -16.68 3.57
N TRP A 165 7.43 -16.52 3.30
CA TRP A 165 8.24 -17.66 2.84
C TRP A 165 9.72 -17.58 3.22
N GLY A 166 10.45 -18.67 2.99
CA GLY A 166 11.86 -18.80 3.36
C GLY A 166 12.03 -18.78 4.87
N THR A 167 12.91 -17.91 5.36
CA THR A 167 13.21 -17.74 6.80
C THR A 167 12.31 -16.73 7.50
N THR A 168 11.37 -16.11 6.79
CA THR A 168 10.48 -15.08 7.36
C THR A 168 9.63 -15.64 8.48
N LYS A 169 9.60 -14.91 9.60
CA LYS A 169 8.66 -15.13 10.70
C LYS A 169 7.81 -13.87 10.88
N SER A 170 6.54 -13.95 10.51
CA SER A 170 5.58 -12.86 10.62
C SER A 170 4.66 -13.10 11.82
N TYR A 171 4.60 -12.15 12.75
CA TYR A 171 3.67 -12.20 13.88
C TYR A 171 2.28 -11.65 13.50
N TRP A 172 2.23 -10.75 12.51
CA TRP A 172 1.01 -10.13 12.03
C TRP A 172 1.24 -9.55 10.62
N ILE A 173 0.26 -9.69 9.73
CA ILE A 173 0.21 -9.00 8.44
C ILE A 173 -1.23 -8.52 8.23
N GLN A 174 -1.41 -7.27 7.84
CA GLN A 174 -2.70 -6.67 7.54
C GLN A 174 -2.64 -5.95 6.19
N ALA A 175 -3.71 -6.08 5.41
CA ALA A 175 -3.86 -5.41 4.13
C ALA A 175 -5.21 -4.69 4.03
N SER A 176 -5.22 -3.58 3.29
CA SER A 176 -6.44 -3.00 2.77
C SER A 176 -6.77 -3.65 1.42
N TRP A 177 -8.04 -3.96 1.18
CA TRP A 177 -8.53 -4.39 -0.13
C TRP A 177 -9.50 -3.35 -0.71
N ILE A 178 -9.48 -3.19 -2.02
CA ILE A 178 -10.31 -2.24 -2.78
C ILE A 178 -10.85 -2.97 -4.00
N ALA A 179 -12.17 -2.98 -4.16
CA ALA A 179 -12.90 -3.58 -5.27
C ALA A 179 -13.71 -2.52 -6.02
N TYR A 180 -13.77 -2.62 -7.35
CA TYR A 180 -14.57 -1.76 -8.21
C TYR A 180 -14.95 -2.46 -9.53
N PRO A 181 -16.02 -2.04 -10.24
CA PRO A 181 -16.45 -2.69 -11.48
C PRO A 181 -15.40 -2.59 -12.59
N ALA A 182 -15.12 -3.71 -13.27
CA ALA A 182 -14.04 -3.79 -14.26
C ALA A 182 -14.33 -3.01 -15.57
N ASP A 183 -15.60 -2.75 -15.86
CA ASP A 183 -16.12 -2.10 -17.07
C ASP A 183 -16.09 -0.56 -17.02
N ARG A 184 -15.79 0.03 -15.86
CA ARG A 184 -15.64 1.48 -15.68
C ARG A 184 -14.61 2.08 -16.65
N SER A 185 -14.92 3.25 -17.21
CA SER A 185 -14.06 3.98 -18.16
C SER A 185 -13.13 4.99 -17.50
N ASP A 186 -13.41 5.37 -16.26
CA ASP A 186 -12.78 6.44 -15.49
C ASP A 186 -11.89 5.92 -14.34
N ILE A 187 -11.67 4.60 -14.28
CA ILE A 187 -10.72 3.96 -13.38
C ILE A 187 -9.94 2.84 -14.06
N ASP A 188 -8.65 2.78 -13.77
CA ASP A 188 -7.80 1.65 -14.10
C ASP A 188 -6.96 1.22 -12.89
N SER A 189 -6.47 -0.01 -12.92
CA SER A 189 -5.57 -0.55 -11.91
C SER A 189 -4.65 -1.59 -12.52
N GLY A 190 -3.54 -1.82 -11.85
CA GLY A 190 -2.55 -2.81 -12.24
C GLY A 190 -1.44 -2.93 -11.21
N SER A 191 -0.40 -3.66 -11.58
CA SER A 191 0.77 -3.90 -10.74
C SER A 191 2.06 -3.68 -11.51
N PHE A 192 3.14 -3.58 -10.73
CA PHE A 192 4.49 -3.69 -11.22
C PHE A 192 5.27 -4.60 -10.28
N ASP A 193 5.81 -5.70 -10.81
CA ASP A 193 6.78 -6.55 -10.13
C ASP A 193 8.18 -6.20 -10.65
N THR A 194 9.10 -5.87 -9.75
CA THR A 194 10.51 -5.62 -10.11
C THR A 194 11.16 -6.77 -10.90
N GLN A 195 10.67 -8.01 -10.76
CA GLN A 195 11.13 -9.17 -11.54
C GLN A 195 10.76 -9.10 -13.02
N GLU A 196 9.85 -8.20 -13.43
CA GLU A 196 9.59 -7.94 -14.85
C GLU A 196 10.82 -7.34 -15.57
N GLN A 197 11.76 -6.76 -14.83
CA GLN A 197 12.93 -6.09 -15.40
C GLN A 197 14.23 -6.88 -15.24
N ARG A 198 14.26 -7.84 -14.32
CA ARG A 198 15.45 -8.59 -13.97
C ARG A 198 15.16 -9.87 -13.22
N ASP A 199 16.11 -10.81 -13.27
CA ASP A 199 16.05 -12.04 -12.50
C ASP A 199 16.05 -11.76 -10.99
N TRP A 200 15.35 -12.61 -10.24
CA TRP A 200 15.29 -12.55 -8.78
C TRP A 200 16.69 -12.64 -8.14
N GLN A 201 17.61 -13.44 -8.71
CA GLN A 201 18.98 -13.65 -8.19
C GLN A 201 19.91 -12.44 -8.37
N LYS A 202 19.47 -11.36 -9.05
CA LYS A 202 20.28 -10.17 -9.35
C LYS A 202 19.65 -8.94 -8.69
N PRO A 203 19.64 -8.85 -7.34
CA PRO A 203 19.00 -7.73 -6.64
C PRO A 203 19.58 -6.39 -7.09
N GLN A 204 18.70 -5.41 -7.25
CA GLN A 204 19.03 -4.04 -7.66
C GLN A 204 18.22 -3.04 -6.85
N HIS A 205 18.69 -1.80 -6.82
CA HIS A 205 18.04 -0.75 -6.06
C HIS A 205 16.89 -0.10 -6.82
N GLU A 206 17.09 0.28 -8.07
CA GLU A 206 16.16 1.15 -8.78
C GLU A 206 15.41 0.39 -9.87
N HIS A 207 14.08 0.55 -9.91
CA HIS A 207 13.24 -0.08 -10.94
C HIS A 207 12.17 0.90 -11.40
N GLN A 208 11.91 0.92 -12.69
CA GLN A 208 10.87 1.77 -13.25
C GLN A 208 10.17 1.12 -14.43
N LYS A 209 8.86 1.28 -14.52
CA LYS A 209 8.07 0.80 -15.66
C LYS A 209 7.21 1.91 -16.21
N LYS A 210 7.27 2.11 -17.53
CA LYS A 210 6.27 2.92 -18.25
C LYS A 210 5.01 2.08 -18.37
N VAL A 211 3.91 2.60 -17.84
CA VAL A 211 2.59 1.97 -17.86
C VAL A 211 1.71 2.77 -18.80
N THR A 212 1.14 2.09 -19.80
CA THR A 212 0.04 2.63 -20.60
C THR A 212 -1.27 2.22 -19.94
N PHE A 213 -2.15 3.18 -19.68
CA PHE A 213 -3.48 2.87 -19.14
C PHE A 213 -4.30 2.11 -20.18
N SER A 214 -5.03 1.09 -19.73
CA SER A 214 -6.00 0.37 -20.56
C SER A 214 -7.24 1.23 -20.83
N LYS A 215 -7.47 2.25 -20.00
CA LYS A 215 -8.56 3.21 -20.13
C LYS A 215 -8.08 4.49 -20.80
N LYS A 216 -8.97 5.06 -21.63
CA LYS A 216 -8.73 6.34 -22.31
C LYS A 216 -9.19 7.49 -21.42
N PHE A 217 -8.35 7.91 -20.49
CA PHE A 217 -8.65 9.10 -19.70
C PHE A 217 -8.61 10.36 -20.58
N THR A 218 -9.42 11.37 -20.24
CA THR A 218 -9.42 12.66 -20.98
C THR A 218 -8.46 13.69 -20.38
N ARG A 219 -8.05 13.50 -19.12
CA ARG A 219 -7.01 14.27 -18.42
C ARG A 219 -6.18 13.33 -17.53
N PRO A 220 -4.99 13.72 -17.06
CA PRO A 220 -4.22 12.90 -16.13
C PRO A 220 -5.06 12.46 -14.92
N PRO A 221 -5.21 11.15 -14.66
CA PRO A 221 -5.94 10.65 -13.49
C PRO A 221 -5.14 10.88 -12.21
N VAL A 222 -5.80 10.84 -11.06
CA VAL A 222 -5.11 10.73 -9.76
C VAL A 222 -4.62 9.29 -9.60
N VAL A 223 -3.34 9.10 -9.24
CA VAL A 223 -2.76 7.77 -9.10
C VAL A 223 -2.32 7.50 -7.66
N TYR A 224 -2.92 6.48 -7.06
CA TYR A 224 -2.53 5.93 -5.77
C TYR A 224 -1.66 4.68 -6.00
N PHE A 225 -0.50 4.58 -5.35
CA PHE A 225 0.42 3.47 -5.55
C PHE A 225 1.06 3.06 -4.22
N ALA A 226 0.86 1.79 -3.83
CA ALA A 226 1.35 1.22 -2.58
C ALA A 226 1.84 -0.22 -2.77
N ILE A 227 2.61 -0.69 -1.80
CA ILE A 227 3.31 -1.98 -1.82
C ILE A 227 2.34 -3.09 -1.44
N SER A 228 2.37 -4.20 -2.21
CA SER A 228 1.65 -5.44 -1.91
C SER A 228 2.60 -6.61 -1.59
N ARG A 229 3.89 -6.51 -1.96
CA ARG A 229 4.91 -7.53 -1.71
C ARG A 229 6.25 -6.91 -1.33
N ILE A 230 6.91 -7.50 -0.34
CA ILE A 230 8.31 -7.24 0.02
C ILE A 230 9.04 -8.59 0.00
N ASP A 231 10.22 -8.63 -0.61
CA ASP A 231 11.19 -9.74 -0.53
C ASP A 231 12.60 -9.15 -0.39
N GLU A 232 13.00 -8.96 0.86
CA GLU A 232 14.27 -8.36 1.24
C GLU A 232 15.02 -9.25 2.25
N THR A 233 16.35 -9.27 2.19
CA THR A 233 17.15 -9.95 3.22
C THR A 233 17.16 -9.16 4.52
N ASN A 234 17.39 -9.82 5.66
CA ASN A 234 17.69 -9.14 6.92
C ASN A 234 19.16 -8.69 7.09
N LYS A 235 20.01 -8.87 6.06
CA LYS A 235 21.42 -8.49 6.11
C LYS A 235 21.64 -6.97 6.01
N GLY A 236 20.68 -6.27 5.42
CA GLY A 236 20.59 -4.81 5.37
C GLY A 236 19.31 -4.33 6.03
N ASN A 237 19.18 -3.03 6.21
CA ASN A 237 17.91 -2.44 6.66
C ASN A 237 16.79 -2.72 5.66
N MET A 238 15.55 -2.84 6.14
CA MET A 238 14.38 -2.91 5.25
C MET A 238 14.18 -1.54 4.62
N ARG A 239 14.28 -1.45 3.29
CA ARG A 239 14.07 -0.20 2.56
C ARG A 239 13.39 -0.43 1.22
N ALA A 240 12.13 -0.01 1.14
CA ALA A 240 11.36 -0.02 -0.11
C ALA A 240 10.56 1.26 -0.25
N LYS A 241 10.42 1.75 -1.48
CA LYS A 241 9.61 2.92 -1.80
C LYS A 241 8.90 2.74 -3.13
N SER A 242 7.59 2.93 -3.14
CA SER A 242 6.76 2.97 -4.34
C SER A 242 6.31 4.41 -4.62
N TYR A 243 6.52 4.89 -5.84
CA TYR A 243 6.01 6.20 -6.26
C TYR A 243 5.80 6.26 -7.77
N VAL A 244 5.12 7.31 -8.22
CA VAL A 244 4.88 7.57 -9.64
C VAL A 244 5.51 8.88 -10.09
N LYS A 245 5.75 8.98 -11.40
CA LYS A 245 6.19 10.15 -12.15
C LYS A 245 5.45 10.21 -13.50
N ASP A 246 5.49 11.36 -14.14
CA ASP A 246 5.08 11.56 -15.53
C ASP A 246 3.64 11.08 -15.84
N VAL A 247 2.71 11.35 -14.92
CA VAL A 247 1.30 10.98 -15.09
C VAL A 247 0.67 11.85 -16.17
N THR A 248 0.23 11.20 -17.24
CA THR A 248 -0.50 11.78 -18.38
C THR A 248 -1.88 11.12 -18.48
N ALA A 249 -2.71 11.55 -19.43
CA ALA A 249 -3.97 10.87 -19.70
C ALA A 249 -3.78 9.46 -20.31
N GLN A 250 -2.61 9.17 -20.89
CA GLN A 250 -2.30 7.92 -21.58
C GLN A 250 -1.56 6.91 -20.69
N GLY A 251 -0.85 7.38 -19.67
CA GLY A 251 0.00 6.53 -18.88
C GLY A 251 0.79 7.26 -17.80
N MET A 252 1.73 6.53 -17.22
CA MET A 252 2.59 7.01 -16.14
C MET A 252 3.90 6.22 -16.10
N THR A 253 4.87 6.70 -15.34
CA THR A 253 6.05 5.93 -14.92
C THR A 253 5.88 5.53 -13.45
N VAL A 254 5.89 4.23 -13.15
CA VAL A 254 5.89 3.71 -11.77
C VAL A 254 7.31 3.33 -11.35
N HIS A 255 7.63 3.50 -10.07
CA HIS A 255 8.94 3.20 -9.49
C HIS A 255 8.82 2.33 -8.24
N LEU A 256 9.74 1.37 -8.11
CA LEU A 256 9.91 0.53 -6.93
C LEU A 256 11.40 0.48 -6.58
N ASP A 257 11.79 1.28 -5.60
CA ASP A 257 13.20 1.53 -5.30
C ASP A 257 13.57 1.08 -3.87
N SER A 258 14.78 0.56 -3.70
CA SER A 258 15.51 0.40 -2.42
C SER A 258 16.79 1.23 -2.44
N TRP A 259 17.54 1.27 -1.34
CA TRP A 259 18.81 2.03 -1.27
C TRP A 259 19.76 1.51 -0.18
N HIS A 260 21.00 2.02 -0.21
CA HIS A 260 22.10 1.67 0.71
C HIS A 260 22.40 0.16 0.79
N ASP A 261 22.43 -0.43 1.98
CA ASP A 261 22.82 -1.83 2.22
C ASP A 261 21.67 -2.83 2.02
N THR A 262 20.50 -2.38 1.55
CA THR A 262 19.33 -3.23 1.33
C THR A 262 19.57 -4.21 0.18
N VAL A 263 19.21 -5.47 0.39
CA VAL A 263 19.18 -6.48 -0.67
C VAL A 263 17.73 -6.79 -1.00
N MET A 264 17.19 -6.09 -2.01
CA MET A 264 15.82 -6.25 -2.50
C MET A 264 15.77 -7.27 -3.64
N TYR A 265 15.34 -8.49 -3.34
CA TYR A 265 15.17 -9.53 -4.36
C TYR A 265 13.97 -9.21 -5.26
N THR A 266 12.83 -8.87 -4.66
CA THR A 266 11.67 -8.34 -5.40
C THR A 266 10.82 -7.45 -4.50
N THR A 267 10.09 -6.53 -5.12
CA THR A 267 8.96 -5.82 -4.53
C THR A 267 7.87 -5.74 -5.58
N VAL A 268 6.62 -5.78 -5.12
CA VAL A 268 5.44 -5.56 -5.97
C VAL A 268 4.67 -4.37 -5.42
N GLY A 269 4.37 -3.43 -6.30
CA GLY A 269 3.42 -2.36 -6.04
C GLY A 269 2.15 -2.56 -6.85
N GLN A 270 1.02 -2.13 -6.30
CA GLN A 270 -0.27 -2.08 -7.00
C GLN A 270 -0.80 -0.66 -7.03
N TRP A 271 -1.30 -0.23 -8.19
CA TRP A 271 -1.78 1.12 -8.41
C TRP A 271 -3.28 1.15 -8.72
N ILE A 272 -3.92 2.26 -8.37
CA ILE A 272 -5.25 2.67 -8.83
C ILE A 272 -5.11 4.05 -9.46
N ALA A 273 -5.51 4.18 -10.72
CA ALA A 273 -5.60 5.45 -11.44
C ALA A 273 -7.08 5.81 -11.60
N PHE A 274 -7.48 6.96 -11.06
CA PHE A 274 -8.88 7.38 -11.00
C PHE A 274 -9.02 8.79 -11.58
N GLN A 275 -9.82 8.92 -12.65
CA GLN A 275 -10.18 10.20 -13.21
C GLN A 275 -11.55 10.62 -12.66
N LYS A 276 -11.56 11.52 -11.67
CA LYS A 276 -12.81 12.14 -11.24
C LYS A 276 -13.46 12.85 -12.45
N TYR A 277 -14.77 12.77 -12.58
CA TYR A 277 -15.54 13.58 -13.53
C TYR A 277 -15.18 15.06 -13.39
#